data_AF-A0A660PD63-F1
#
_entry.id   AF-A0A660PD63-F1
#
_cell.length_a   1.000
_cell.length_b   1.000
_cell.length_c   1.000
_cell.angle_alpha   90.00
_cell.angle_beta   90.00
_cell.angle_gamma   90.00
#
_symmetry.space_group_name_H-M   'P 1'
#
loop_
_entity.id
_entity.type
_entity.pdbx_description
1 polymer ?
#
loop_
_entity_poly.entity_id
_entity_poly.type
_entity_poly.pdbx_seq_one_letter_code
_entity_poly.pdbx_strand_id
1 'polypeptide(L)'
;MLFFIPLLLALLGFIRISNTTENIQKGKEFTAQINDSTQITIIPVLDTKNQLPLYYYSNLHVHACNTGECKLIDMTMYWDIFGHYFKYVVPKNNPLTKVNHKLFSKSDYVRLHIILNDTTSKLKRLSIYELTEKQVNKNYKVDAVTGASIKIVDKTKIKGAIKTSFTLWHIANLGEPSRKIYEATQTYFKQKNRDLLPTQKTVELNNHVLVDSKALSFTELQVTLHMLEEKQLDVRFKYQNNLDKDKIFLFNDYCLRNRYKGCETEKWIKADDFLN
;
A
#
# COMPACT_ATOMS: atom_id res chain seq x y z
N MET A 1 8.35 -57.32 -45.10
CA MET A 1 7.15 -57.00 -44.31
C MET A 1 7.36 -55.60 -43.74
N LEU A 2 6.61 -54.63 -44.25
CA LEU A 2 6.59 -53.25 -43.76
C LEU A 2 6.25 -53.22 -42.25
N PHE A 3 6.84 -52.29 -41.49
CA PHE A 3 6.05 -51.36 -40.67
C PHE A 3 6.83 -50.08 -40.39
N PHE A 4 6.31 -49.00 -40.97
CA PHE A 4 6.54 -47.59 -40.67
C PHE A 4 5.97 -47.26 -39.28
N ILE A 5 6.72 -46.58 -38.41
CA ILE A 5 6.17 -45.60 -37.44
C ILE A 5 7.17 -44.44 -37.31
N PRO A 6 6.89 -43.26 -37.89
CA PRO A 6 7.49 -42.01 -37.49
C PRO A 6 6.49 -41.27 -36.59
N LEU A 7 6.80 -41.07 -35.31
CA LEU A 7 5.98 -40.23 -34.44
C LEU A 7 6.85 -39.26 -33.64
N LEU A 8 7.00 -38.07 -34.22
CA LEU A 8 6.74 -36.80 -33.55
C LEU A 8 7.36 -36.64 -32.14
N LEU A 9 8.68 -36.51 -32.06
CA LEU A 9 9.30 -35.82 -30.91
C LEU A 9 9.04 -34.33 -31.08
N ALA A 10 7.89 -33.92 -30.54
CA ALA A 10 7.48 -32.54 -30.39
C ALA A 10 8.63 -31.70 -29.84
N LEU A 11 8.85 -30.56 -30.49
CA LEU A 11 9.51 -29.39 -29.93
C LEU A 11 8.96 -29.15 -28.51
N LEU A 12 9.66 -29.69 -27.50
CA LEU A 12 9.58 -29.18 -26.15
C LEU A 12 10.29 -27.82 -26.20
N GLY A 13 9.54 -26.83 -26.69
CA GLY A 13 9.82 -25.44 -26.40
C GLY A 13 9.91 -25.34 -24.89
N PHE A 14 11.13 -25.20 -24.39
CA PHE A 14 11.36 -24.77 -23.03
C PHE A 14 10.68 -23.42 -22.90
N ILE A 15 9.44 -23.43 -22.41
CA ILE A 15 8.82 -22.27 -21.82
C ILE A 15 9.73 -21.95 -20.64
N ARG A 16 10.70 -21.05 -20.86
CA ARG A 16 11.37 -20.35 -19.77
C ARG A 16 10.26 -19.55 -19.11
N ILE A 17 9.65 -20.14 -18.10
CA ILE A 17 8.93 -19.41 -17.08
C ILE A 17 10.02 -18.57 -16.42
N SER A 18 10.16 -17.32 -16.87
CA SER A 18 10.98 -16.33 -16.21
C SER A 18 10.31 -16.02 -14.88
N ASN A 19 10.61 -16.83 -13.87
CA ASN A 19 10.47 -16.40 -12.50
C ASN A 19 11.50 -15.28 -12.33
N THR A 20 11.09 -14.04 -12.59
CA THR A 20 11.84 -12.86 -12.17
C THR A 20 11.76 -12.83 -10.65
N THR A 21 12.63 -13.58 -9.98
CA THR A 21 13.04 -13.23 -8.62
C THR A 21 13.71 -11.87 -8.77
N GLU A 22 13.01 -10.80 -8.41
CA GLU A 22 13.62 -9.48 -8.33
C GLU A 22 14.87 -9.60 -7.46
N ASN A 23 16.00 -9.23 -8.05
CA ASN A 23 17.30 -9.32 -7.41
C ASN A 23 17.37 -8.10 -6.48
N ILE A 24 16.90 -8.27 -5.25
CA ILE A 24 16.70 -7.20 -4.26
C ILE A 24 17.80 -7.20 -3.19
N GLN A 25 18.08 -6.04 -2.62
CA GLN A 25 19.00 -5.89 -1.49
C GLN A 25 18.45 -4.91 -0.45
N LYS A 26 18.85 -5.09 0.81
CA LYS A 26 18.51 -4.17 1.90
C LYS A 26 19.38 -2.90 1.80
N GLY A 27 18.73 -1.74 1.80
CA GLY A 27 19.40 -0.42 1.88
C GLY A 27 19.73 -0.01 3.31
N LYS A 28 20.33 1.18 3.46
CA LYS A 28 20.63 1.75 4.78
C LYS A 28 19.33 2.16 5.48
N GLU A 29 19.04 1.55 6.62
CA GLU A 29 17.87 1.86 7.43
C GLU A 29 17.99 3.22 8.13
N PHE A 30 16.85 3.83 8.42
CA PHE A 30 16.74 5.09 9.15
C PHE A 30 15.49 5.09 10.03
N THR A 31 15.46 5.96 11.04
CA THR A 31 14.32 6.03 11.96
C THR A 31 13.38 7.18 11.60
N ALA A 32 12.10 7.02 11.92
CA ALA A 32 11.09 8.08 11.83
C ALA A 32 10.24 8.11 13.09
N GLN A 33 9.99 9.31 13.60
CA GLN A 33 9.14 9.59 14.74
C GLN A 33 7.67 9.64 14.30
N ILE A 34 6.84 8.89 15.01
CA ILE A 34 5.38 8.87 14.84
C ILE A 34 4.74 9.85 15.82
N ASN A 35 5.25 9.88 17.05
CA ASN A 35 4.88 10.79 18.13
C ASN A 35 6.03 10.87 19.14
N ASP A 36 5.88 11.69 20.19
CA ASP A 36 6.90 11.95 21.22
C ASP A 36 7.50 10.70 21.89
N SER A 37 6.78 9.57 21.85
CA SER A 37 7.15 8.31 22.51
C SER A 37 7.40 7.15 21.56
N THR A 38 7.10 7.30 20.27
CA THR A 38 7.08 6.18 19.32
C THR A 38 7.90 6.50 18.08
N GLN A 39 8.96 5.72 17.88
CA GLN A 39 9.75 5.72 16.66
C GLN A 39 9.63 4.38 15.93
N ILE A 40 9.76 4.42 14.60
CA ILE A 40 9.85 3.23 13.76
C ILE A 40 11.15 3.20 12.98
N THR A 41 11.62 2.01 12.64
CA THR A 41 12.77 1.82 11.74
C THR A 41 12.25 1.54 10.33
N ILE A 42 12.66 2.36 9.37
CA ILE A 42 12.31 2.26 7.96
C ILE A 42 13.49 1.66 7.20
N ILE A 43 13.20 0.65 6.40
CA ILE A 43 14.18 -0.13 5.65
C ILE A 43 13.89 0.03 4.16
N PRO A 44 14.81 0.62 3.39
CA PRO A 44 14.73 0.63 1.93
C PRO A 44 14.99 -0.77 1.37
N VAL A 45 14.23 -1.16 0.35
CA VAL A 45 14.56 -2.30 -0.52
C VAL A 45 15.01 -1.72 -1.85
N LEU A 46 16.21 -2.09 -2.27
CA LEU A 46 16.85 -1.56 -3.47
C LEU A 46 16.92 -2.63 -4.55
N ASP A 47 16.83 -2.21 -5.80
CA ASP A 47 17.16 -3.02 -6.97
C ASP A 47 18.68 -3.20 -7.02
N THR A 48 19.16 -4.44 -7.05
CA THR A 48 20.60 -4.74 -7.07
C THR A 48 21.33 -4.19 -8.31
N LYS A 49 20.64 -4.07 -9.45
CA LYS A 49 21.22 -3.66 -10.73
C LYS A 49 21.46 -2.15 -10.79
N ASN A 50 20.45 -1.36 -10.44
CA ASN A 50 20.52 0.11 -10.54
C ASN A 50 20.73 0.81 -9.19
N GLN A 51 20.60 0.08 -8.08
CA GLN A 51 20.79 0.57 -6.72
C GLN A 51 19.81 1.70 -6.34
N LEU A 52 18.66 1.76 -7.00
CA LEU A 52 17.54 2.64 -6.68
C LEU A 52 16.53 1.92 -5.78
N PRO A 53 15.79 2.65 -4.94
CA PRO A 53 14.74 2.06 -4.12
C PRO A 53 13.60 1.52 -5.00
N LEU A 54 13.17 0.31 -4.67
CA LEU A 54 11.93 -0.29 -5.16
C LEU A 54 10.77 0.11 -4.26
N TYR A 55 10.94 -0.01 -2.94
CA TYR A 55 9.97 0.38 -1.93
C TYR A 55 10.65 0.47 -0.56
N TYR A 56 9.90 0.90 0.45
CA TYR A 56 10.33 0.95 1.83
C TYR A 56 9.40 0.11 2.69
N TYR A 57 9.90 -0.45 3.79
CA TYR A 57 9.07 -1.14 4.76
C TYR A 57 9.49 -0.88 6.19
N SER A 58 8.58 -1.13 7.12
CA SER A 58 8.84 -1.11 8.56
C SER A 58 8.09 -2.25 9.24
N ASN A 59 8.77 -2.95 10.15
CA ASN A 59 8.13 -3.90 11.05
C ASN A 59 7.60 -3.12 12.27
N LEU A 60 6.29 -3.07 12.40
CA LEU A 60 5.59 -2.31 13.42
C LEU A 60 5.29 -3.19 14.62
N HIS A 61 5.77 -2.77 15.78
CA HIS A 61 5.42 -3.31 17.09
C HIS A 61 4.86 -2.17 17.93
N VAL A 62 3.58 -1.85 17.73
CA VAL A 62 2.95 -0.64 18.30
C VAL A 62 1.67 -0.97 19.03
N HIS A 63 1.35 -0.22 20.08
CA HIS A 63 0.05 -0.35 20.74
C HIS A 63 -1.02 0.47 19.99
N ALA A 64 -2.21 -0.11 19.84
CA ALA A 64 -3.35 0.62 19.27
C ALA A 64 -3.84 1.76 20.18
N CYS A 65 -3.54 1.72 21.48
CA CYS A 65 -3.94 2.73 22.44
C CYS A 65 -2.88 2.96 23.52
N ASN A 66 -2.93 4.15 24.12
CA ASN A 66 -1.95 4.61 25.10
C ASN A 66 -2.17 4.03 26.52
N THR A 67 -3.25 3.28 26.75
CA THR A 67 -3.61 2.75 28.07
C THR A 67 -3.03 1.35 28.35
N GLY A 68 -2.30 0.76 27.39
CA GLY A 68 -1.70 -0.58 27.53
C GLY A 68 -2.69 -1.75 27.44
N GLU A 69 -3.99 -1.50 27.53
CA GLU A 69 -5.05 -2.51 27.45
C GLU A 69 -5.22 -3.10 26.04
N CYS A 70 -4.76 -2.39 25.02
CA CYS A 70 -4.83 -2.86 23.64
C CYS A 70 -3.72 -3.88 23.37
N LYS A 71 -4.12 -5.00 22.75
CA LYS A 71 -3.19 -5.98 22.20
C LYS A 71 -2.18 -5.27 21.26
N LEU A 72 -0.92 -5.65 21.40
CA LEU A 72 0.16 -5.17 20.53
C LEU A 72 -0.18 -5.48 19.06
N ILE A 73 -0.03 -4.48 18.21
CA ILE A 73 -0.09 -4.63 16.76
C ILE A 73 1.28 -5.10 16.29
N ASP A 74 1.26 -6.17 15.50
CA ASP A 74 2.43 -6.76 14.87
C ASP A 74 2.14 -6.91 13.37
N MET A 75 2.82 -6.10 12.55
CA MET A 75 2.65 -6.11 11.09
C MET A 75 3.84 -5.48 10.38
N THR A 76 4.01 -5.81 9.11
CA THR A 76 4.90 -5.07 8.22
C THR A 76 4.09 -4.09 7.39
N MET A 77 4.50 -2.82 7.37
CA MET A 77 3.90 -1.78 6.53
C MET A 77 4.87 -1.37 5.42
N TYR A 78 4.34 -1.08 4.23
CA TYR A 78 5.11 -0.77 3.03
C TYR A 78 4.69 0.56 2.43
N TRP A 79 5.69 1.30 1.95
CA TRP A 79 5.55 2.58 1.26
C TRP A 79 6.27 2.57 -0.08
N ASP A 80 5.70 3.29 -1.03
CA ASP A 80 6.27 3.54 -2.34
C ASP A 80 7.49 4.50 -2.22
N ILE A 81 8.17 4.76 -3.32
CA ILE A 81 9.34 5.64 -3.34
C ILE A 81 9.02 7.12 -3.05
N PHE A 82 7.74 7.49 -3.04
CA PHE A 82 7.25 8.84 -2.70
C PHE A 82 6.76 8.95 -1.26
N GLY A 83 6.76 7.84 -0.51
CA GLY A 83 6.27 7.82 0.86
C GLY A 83 4.77 7.64 0.98
N HIS A 84 4.08 7.21 -0.08
CA HIS A 84 2.69 6.77 -0.01
C HIS A 84 2.62 5.32 0.45
N TYR A 85 1.78 5.05 1.43
CA TYR A 85 1.45 3.68 1.81
C TYR A 85 0.78 2.96 0.64
N PHE A 86 1.15 1.68 0.40
CA PHE A 86 0.46 0.84 -0.60
C PHE A 86 0.15 -0.59 -0.15
N LYS A 87 0.73 -1.07 0.95
CA LYS A 87 0.54 -2.45 1.42
C LYS A 87 0.87 -2.59 2.91
N TYR A 88 0.20 -3.54 3.57
CA TYR A 88 0.66 -4.12 4.83
C TYR A 88 0.54 -5.63 4.79
N VAL A 89 1.24 -6.29 5.71
CA VAL A 89 1.23 -7.73 5.90
C VAL A 89 1.11 -8.03 7.40
N VAL A 90 0.20 -8.94 7.75
CA VAL A 90 -0.02 -9.39 9.14
C VAL A 90 0.38 -10.86 9.28
N PRO A 91 1.24 -11.20 10.26
CA PRO A 91 1.57 -12.58 10.56
C PRO A 91 0.32 -13.39 10.93
N LYS A 92 0.15 -14.57 10.33
CA LYS A 92 -1.01 -15.45 10.58
C LYS A 92 -1.14 -15.88 12.04
N ASN A 93 -0.01 -16.04 12.74
CA ASN A 93 0.05 -16.40 14.15
C ASN A 93 -0.27 -15.23 15.08
N ASN A 94 -0.27 -13.99 14.58
CA ASN A 94 -0.59 -12.81 15.37
C ASN A 94 -1.60 -11.87 14.65
N PRO A 95 -2.85 -12.34 14.45
CA PRO A 95 -3.86 -11.55 13.77
C PRO A 95 -4.26 -10.30 14.56
N LEU A 96 -4.73 -9.29 13.83
CA LEU A 96 -5.26 -8.06 14.41
C LEU A 96 -6.55 -8.34 15.17
N THR A 97 -6.73 -7.61 16.26
CA THR A 97 -7.93 -7.69 17.11
C THR A 97 -8.65 -6.36 17.18
N LYS A 98 -9.97 -6.45 17.25
CA LYS A 98 -10.90 -5.39 17.62
C LYS A 98 -11.01 -5.32 19.15
N VAL A 99 -11.88 -4.45 19.65
CA VAL A 99 -12.31 -4.46 21.05
C VAL A 99 -12.76 -5.84 21.50
N ASN A 100 -12.55 -6.12 22.79
CA ASN A 100 -12.79 -7.41 23.42
C ASN A 100 -12.02 -8.57 22.75
N HIS A 101 -10.82 -8.27 22.22
CA HIS A 101 -9.93 -9.21 21.54
C HIS A 101 -10.54 -9.98 20.36
N LYS A 102 -11.67 -9.51 19.81
CA LYS A 102 -12.30 -10.17 18.67
C LYS A 102 -11.42 -10.07 17.43
N LEU A 103 -11.12 -11.18 16.78
CA LEU A 103 -10.30 -11.21 15.57
C LEU A 103 -10.88 -10.36 14.44
N PHE A 104 -9.98 -9.79 13.63
CA PHE A 104 -10.34 -9.23 12.33
C PHE A 104 -10.86 -10.34 11.41
N SER A 105 -11.98 -10.07 10.75
CA SER A 105 -12.48 -10.86 9.62
C SER A 105 -11.73 -10.48 8.34
N LYS A 106 -11.86 -11.32 7.31
CA LYS A 106 -11.33 -11.04 5.97
C LYS A 106 -11.74 -9.66 5.44
N SER A 107 -13.01 -9.28 5.59
CA SER A 107 -13.50 -7.96 5.17
C SER A 107 -12.91 -6.79 5.97
N ASP A 108 -12.51 -7.02 7.23
CA ASP A 108 -11.89 -5.96 8.02
C ASP A 108 -10.48 -5.62 7.51
N TYR A 109 -9.72 -6.61 7.05
CA TYR A 109 -8.41 -6.38 6.42
C TYR A 109 -8.53 -5.56 5.13
N VAL A 110 -9.45 -5.93 4.24
CA VAL A 110 -9.71 -5.14 3.02
C VAL A 110 -10.14 -3.71 3.37
N ARG A 111 -11.03 -3.56 4.35
CA ARG A 111 -11.47 -2.24 4.81
C ARG A 111 -10.35 -1.44 5.46
N LEU A 112 -9.44 -2.09 6.20
CA LEU A 112 -8.28 -1.43 6.77
C LEU A 112 -7.39 -0.87 5.67
N HIS A 113 -7.10 -1.65 4.62
CA HIS A 113 -6.31 -1.16 3.48
C HIS A 113 -6.96 0.06 2.82
N ILE A 114 -8.28 0.04 2.59
CA ILE A 114 -9.01 1.19 2.04
C ILE A 114 -8.88 2.43 2.96
N ILE A 115 -9.00 2.24 4.28
CA ILE A 115 -8.82 3.34 5.24
C ILE A 115 -7.40 3.90 5.15
N LEU A 116 -6.40 3.03 5.19
CA LEU A 116 -4.99 3.42 5.19
C LEU A 116 -4.57 4.12 3.89
N ASN A 117 -5.24 3.87 2.78
CA ASN A 117 -4.95 4.56 1.53
C ASN A 117 -5.79 5.85 1.31
N ASP A 118 -6.79 6.13 2.16
CA ASP A 118 -7.54 7.38 2.09
C ASP A 118 -6.78 8.52 2.79
N THR A 119 -5.93 9.22 2.04
CA THR A 119 -5.18 10.41 2.52
C THR A 119 -6.10 11.57 2.92
N THR A 120 -7.37 11.54 2.48
CA THR A 120 -8.41 12.54 2.81
C THR A 120 -9.24 12.16 4.04
N SER A 121 -8.89 11.05 4.69
CA SER A 121 -9.60 10.52 5.85
C SER A 121 -9.77 11.57 6.95
N LYS A 122 -10.95 11.54 7.58
CA LYS A 122 -11.24 12.39 8.74
C LYS A 122 -10.32 12.10 9.93
N LEU A 123 -9.69 10.90 9.96
CA LEU A 123 -8.71 10.52 10.99
C LEU A 123 -7.58 11.55 11.10
N LYS A 124 -7.21 12.21 10.00
CA LYS A 124 -6.18 13.27 9.94
C LYS A 124 -6.31 14.37 10.99
N ARG A 125 -7.55 14.72 11.34
CA ARG A 125 -7.85 15.86 12.23
C ARG A 125 -8.29 15.43 13.62
N LEU A 126 -8.19 14.14 13.94
CA LEU A 126 -8.55 13.61 15.23
C LEU A 126 -7.29 13.46 16.08
N SER A 127 -7.45 13.61 17.38
CA SER A 127 -6.54 13.10 18.39
C SER A 127 -7.00 11.72 18.84
N ILE A 128 -6.06 10.90 19.30
CA ILE A 128 -6.38 9.59 19.89
C ILE A 128 -7.33 9.72 21.10
N TYR A 129 -7.27 10.85 21.83
CA TYR A 129 -8.10 11.12 23.01
C TYR A 129 -9.56 11.45 22.65
N GLU A 130 -9.81 11.98 21.46
CA GLU A 130 -11.18 12.22 20.95
C GLU A 130 -11.89 10.92 20.54
N LEU A 131 -11.17 9.80 20.45
CA LEU A 131 -11.72 8.48 20.14
C LEU A 131 -12.31 7.82 21.39
N THR A 132 -13.57 8.13 21.69
CA THR A 132 -14.30 7.57 22.84
C THR A 132 -14.91 6.20 22.56
N GLU A 133 -15.13 5.38 23.60
CA GLU A 133 -15.82 4.09 23.50
C GLU A 133 -17.24 4.19 22.90
N LYS A 134 -17.92 5.33 23.04
CA LYS A 134 -19.21 5.58 22.39
C LYS A 134 -19.10 5.58 20.86
N GLN A 135 -17.99 6.08 20.30
CA GLN A 135 -17.71 6.00 18.86
C GLN A 135 -17.35 4.57 18.41
N VAL A 136 -16.79 3.77 19.32
CA VAL A 136 -16.38 2.38 19.10
C VAL A 136 -17.58 1.43 18.96
N ASN A 137 -18.66 1.64 19.73
CA ASN A 137 -19.71 0.63 19.93
C ASN A 137 -21.08 0.89 19.27
N LYS A 138 -21.33 2.07 18.69
CA LYS A 138 -22.70 2.45 18.27
C LYS A 138 -22.91 2.57 16.76
N ASN A 139 -23.97 1.90 16.28
CA ASN A 139 -24.81 2.36 15.15
C ASN A 139 -25.78 3.35 15.79
N TYR A 140 -25.63 4.66 15.62
CA TYR A 140 -26.51 5.61 16.31
C TYR A 140 -27.42 6.38 15.35
N LYS A 141 -28.72 6.09 15.48
CA LYS A 141 -29.80 7.06 15.31
C LYS A 141 -29.70 8.12 16.41
N VAL A 142 -30.11 9.32 16.02
CA VAL A 142 -30.08 10.61 16.73
C VAL A 142 -30.77 10.53 18.10
N ASP A 143 -30.13 11.09 19.13
CA ASP A 143 -30.81 11.96 20.10
C ASP A 143 -29.81 12.91 20.77
N ALA A 144 -30.24 14.16 20.90
CA ALA A 144 -29.44 15.31 21.25
C ALA A 144 -29.13 15.39 22.75
N VAL A 145 -27.85 15.30 23.13
CA VAL A 145 -27.26 16.01 24.28
C VAL A 145 -25.80 16.34 23.93
N THR A 146 -25.43 17.56 24.29
CA THR A 146 -24.20 18.32 24.02
C THR A 146 -22.87 17.53 24.03
N GLY A 147 -22.09 17.72 22.95
CA GLY A 147 -20.75 17.18 22.76
C GLY A 147 -20.53 16.92 21.27
N ALA A 148 -19.75 17.78 20.60
CA ALA A 148 -19.54 17.79 19.15
C ALA A 148 -19.21 16.39 18.62
N SER A 149 -20.24 15.71 18.11
CA SER A 149 -20.16 14.33 17.65
C SER A 149 -19.49 14.35 16.28
N ILE A 150 -18.20 14.01 16.24
CA ILE A 150 -17.49 13.88 14.98
C ILE A 150 -18.11 12.71 14.22
N LYS A 151 -18.95 13.02 13.22
CA LYS A 151 -19.52 12.05 12.28
C LYS A 151 -18.39 11.46 11.43
N ILE A 152 -17.71 10.45 11.97
CA ILE A 152 -16.83 9.57 11.21
C ILE A 152 -17.74 8.82 10.23
N VAL A 153 -17.55 9.07 8.93
CA VAL A 153 -18.39 8.50 7.86
C VAL A 153 -18.18 6.99 7.86
N ASP A 154 -19.27 6.23 7.74
CA ASP A 154 -19.34 4.77 7.86
C ASP A 154 -18.29 3.99 7.04
N LYS A 155 -17.81 4.58 5.93
CA LYS A 155 -16.74 4.02 5.08
C LYS A 155 -15.36 3.94 5.78
N THR A 156 -15.13 4.76 6.80
CA THR A 156 -13.88 4.80 7.58
C THR A 156 -13.91 3.92 8.83
N LYS A 157 -14.98 3.14 9.03
CA LYS A 157 -15.23 2.41 10.28
C LYS A 157 -15.10 0.90 10.09
N ILE A 158 -14.06 0.34 10.71
CA ILE A 158 -14.08 -1.06 11.14
C ILE A 158 -14.71 -1.05 12.53
N LYS A 159 -15.91 -1.62 12.66
CA LYS A 159 -16.63 -1.65 13.95
C LYS A 159 -15.73 -2.32 15.00
N GLY A 160 -15.48 -1.61 16.10
CA GLY A 160 -14.63 -2.09 17.18
C GLY A 160 -13.11 -1.93 16.96
N ALA A 161 -12.63 -1.23 15.92
CA ALA A 161 -11.19 -1.07 15.68
C ALA A 161 -10.75 0.36 15.33
N ILE A 162 -11.51 1.38 15.77
CA ILE A 162 -11.22 2.77 15.40
C ILE A 162 -9.84 3.25 15.86
N LYS A 163 -9.39 2.84 17.06
CA LYS A 163 -8.06 3.19 17.59
C LYS A 163 -6.94 2.51 16.78
N THR A 164 -7.09 1.22 16.46
CA THR A 164 -6.19 0.49 15.56
C THR A 164 -6.10 1.17 14.19
N SER A 165 -7.25 1.48 13.57
CA SER A 165 -7.30 2.17 12.28
C SER A 165 -6.68 3.57 12.36
N PHE A 166 -6.92 4.31 13.44
CA PHE A 166 -6.33 5.63 13.67
C PHE A 166 -4.81 5.58 13.75
N THR A 167 -4.26 4.72 14.62
CA THR A 167 -2.81 4.61 14.83
C THR A 167 -2.11 4.21 13.55
N LEU A 168 -2.61 3.19 12.86
CA LEU A 168 -2.03 2.72 11.60
C LEU A 168 -2.16 3.76 10.49
N TRP A 169 -3.27 4.50 10.43
CA TRP A 169 -3.46 5.54 9.42
C TRP A 169 -2.46 6.70 9.61
N HIS A 170 -2.17 7.07 10.87
CA HIS A 170 -1.17 8.10 11.18
C HIS A 170 0.24 7.63 10.82
N ILE A 171 0.59 6.37 11.09
CA ILE A 171 1.87 5.80 10.66
C ILE A 171 1.98 5.78 9.13
N ALA A 172 0.89 5.41 8.45
CA ALA A 172 0.85 5.28 6.99
C ALA A 172 0.93 6.63 6.25
N ASN A 173 0.23 7.67 6.73
CA ASN A 173 -0.06 8.88 5.96
C ASN A 173 0.44 10.19 6.56
N LEU A 174 0.86 10.20 7.83
CA LEU A 174 1.23 11.44 8.51
C LEU A 174 2.64 11.41 9.06
N GLY A 175 3.18 12.62 9.21
CA GLY A 175 4.35 12.88 10.01
C GLY A 175 5.66 12.63 9.28
N GLU A 176 6.62 12.11 10.04
CA GLU A 176 8.01 11.97 9.62
C GLU A 176 8.29 10.81 8.65
N PRO A 177 7.58 9.65 8.68
CA PRO A 177 7.87 8.53 7.78
C PRO A 177 7.84 8.89 6.29
N SER A 178 6.71 9.39 5.79
CA SER A 178 6.55 9.72 4.36
C SER A 178 7.57 10.76 3.91
N ARG A 179 7.82 11.79 4.74
CA ARG A 179 8.82 12.83 4.46
C ARG A 179 10.23 12.26 4.37
N LYS A 180 10.66 11.47 5.36
CA LYS A 180 11.99 10.85 5.37
C LYS A 180 12.18 9.84 4.25
N ILE A 181 11.13 9.10 3.88
CA ILE A 181 11.13 8.21 2.72
C ILE A 181 11.39 9.01 1.44
N TYR A 182 10.64 10.09 1.22
CA TYR A 182 10.82 10.92 0.03
C TYR A 182 12.23 11.54 -0.03
N GLU A 183 12.75 12.07 1.08
CA GLU A 183 14.11 12.60 1.19
C GLU A 183 15.19 11.54 0.92
N ALA A 184 15.01 10.33 1.45
CA ALA A 184 15.88 9.21 1.19
C ALA A 184 15.87 8.82 -0.30
N THR A 185 14.69 8.74 -0.92
CA THR A 185 14.56 8.46 -2.35
C THR A 185 15.29 9.50 -3.19
N GLN A 186 15.08 10.79 -2.93
CA GLN A 186 15.78 11.86 -3.64
C GLN A 186 17.30 11.73 -3.53
N THR A 187 17.79 11.32 -2.36
CA THR A 187 19.22 11.05 -2.14
C THR A 187 19.72 9.88 -3.00
N TYR A 188 18.99 8.76 -3.05
CA TYR A 188 19.36 7.61 -3.91
C TYR A 188 19.40 7.99 -5.39
N PHE A 189 18.38 8.71 -5.88
CA PHE A 189 18.30 9.13 -7.28
C PHE A 189 19.44 10.08 -7.66
N LYS A 190 19.70 11.08 -6.82
CA LYS A 190 20.82 12.02 -7.00
C LYS A 190 22.18 11.31 -7.04
N GLN A 191 22.42 10.36 -6.13
CA GLN A 191 23.67 9.58 -6.10
C GLN A 191 23.90 8.75 -7.37
N LYS A 192 22.83 8.43 -8.11
CA LYS A 192 22.90 7.66 -9.35
C LYS A 192 22.83 8.53 -10.61
N ASN A 193 22.86 9.86 -10.47
CA ASN A 193 22.66 10.81 -11.57
C ASN A 193 21.38 10.47 -12.36
N ARG A 194 20.30 10.20 -11.65
CA ARG A 194 18.97 9.90 -12.19
C ARG A 194 18.00 10.94 -11.68
N ASP A 195 17.08 11.33 -12.55
CA ASP A 195 15.96 12.19 -12.18
C ASP A 195 14.75 11.35 -11.80
N LEU A 196 13.95 11.91 -10.90
CA LEU A 196 12.71 11.32 -10.43
C LEU A 196 11.57 11.67 -11.41
N LEU A 197 11.80 11.40 -12.69
CA LEU A 197 10.95 11.76 -13.81
C LEU A 197 10.55 10.51 -14.62
N PRO A 198 9.33 10.49 -15.18
CA PRO A 198 8.88 9.36 -15.96
C PRO A 198 9.72 9.20 -17.22
N THR A 199 9.95 7.95 -17.61
CA THR A 199 10.65 7.65 -18.86
C THR A 199 9.76 7.95 -20.06
N GLN A 200 10.36 8.17 -21.24
CA GLN A 200 9.67 8.45 -22.51
C GLN A 200 8.74 7.32 -23.01
N LYS A 201 8.50 6.27 -22.20
CA LYS A 201 7.65 5.11 -22.53
C LYS A 201 6.15 5.38 -22.33
N THR A 202 5.75 6.59 -21.96
CA THR A 202 4.34 7.00 -21.88
C THR A 202 3.91 7.71 -23.16
N VAL A 203 2.78 7.31 -23.74
CA VAL A 203 2.19 7.99 -24.90
C VAL A 203 1.03 8.85 -24.41
N GLU A 204 1.16 10.18 -24.52
CA GLU A 204 0.07 11.13 -24.28
C GLU A 204 -0.84 11.18 -25.52
N LEU A 205 -2.13 10.90 -25.35
CA LEU A 205 -3.15 10.93 -26.42
C LEU A 205 -4.39 11.64 -25.89
N ASN A 206 -4.70 12.84 -26.41
CA ASN A 206 -6.00 13.51 -26.24
C ASN A 206 -6.59 13.37 -24.82
N ASN A 207 -5.91 13.94 -23.83
CA ASN A 207 -6.24 13.92 -22.39
C ASN A 207 -6.15 12.56 -21.68
N HIS A 208 -5.59 11.54 -22.32
CA HIS A 208 -5.33 10.23 -21.73
C HIS A 208 -3.84 9.88 -21.82
N VAL A 209 -3.32 9.21 -20.80
CA VAL A 209 -1.99 8.59 -20.86
C VAL A 209 -2.13 7.09 -20.99
N LEU A 210 -1.56 6.54 -22.06
CA LEU A 210 -1.40 5.09 -22.18
C LEU A 210 -0.10 4.66 -21.52
N VAL A 211 -0.23 3.75 -20.57
CA VAL A 211 0.90 3.19 -19.81
C VAL A 211 1.01 1.70 -20.13
N ASP A 212 2.10 1.28 -20.76
CA ASP A 212 2.48 -0.14 -20.84
C ASP A 212 3.16 -0.55 -19.53
N SER A 213 2.36 -0.96 -18.56
CA SER A 213 2.83 -1.32 -17.21
C SER A 213 3.74 -2.56 -17.18
N LYS A 214 3.75 -3.38 -18.24
CA LYS A 214 4.66 -4.53 -18.37
C LYS A 214 6.06 -4.08 -18.78
N ALA A 215 6.18 -3.04 -19.61
CA ALA A 215 7.44 -2.49 -20.07
C ALA A 215 8.14 -1.57 -19.04
N LEU A 216 7.43 -1.18 -17.99
CA LEU A 216 7.95 -0.41 -16.86
C LEU A 216 8.48 -1.34 -15.76
N SER A 217 9.68 -1.06 -15.26
CA SER A 217 10.14 -1.57 -13.97
C SER A 217 9.23 -1.07 -12.83
N PHE A 218 9.33 -1.71 -11.67
CA PHE A 218 8.54 -1.33 -10.50
C PHE A 218 8.73 0.14 -10.09
N THR A 219 9.99 0.63 -10.12
CA THR A 219 10.32 2.04 -9.85
C THR A 219 9.78 2.96 -10.95
N GLU A 220 9.94 2.62 -12.24
CA GLU A 220 9.39 3.44 -13.34
C GLU A 220 7.86 3.56 -13.24
N LEU A 221 7.17 2.47 -12.89
CA LEU A 221 5.72 2.49 -12.70
C LEU A 221 5.31 3.47 -11.60
N GLN A 222 5.98 3.45 -10.45
CA GLN A 222 5.69 4.39 -9.35
C GLN A 222 5.87 5.84 -9.80
N VAL A 223 6.99 6.15 -10.48
CA VAL A 223 7.24 7.51 -10.99
C VAL A 223 6.16 7.96 -11.97
N THR A 224 5.74 7.07 -12.87
CA THR A 224 4.63 7.34 -13.79
C THR A 224 3.32 7.58 -13.04
N LEU A 225 2.95 6.72 -12.08
CA LEU A 225 1.72 6.88 -11.30
C LEU A 225 1.70 8.19 -10.50
N HIS A 226 2.82 8.55 -9.88
CA HIS A 226 2.93 9.82 -9.15
C HIS A 226 2.80 11.04 -10.07
N MET A 227 3.45 11.04 -11.24
CA MET A 227 3.26 12.12 -12.22
C MET A 227 1.79 12.26 -12.62
N LEU A 228 1.09 11.14 -12.84
CA LEU A 228 -0.32 11.15 -13.25
C LEU A 228 -1.22 11.70 -12.13
N GLU A 229 -0.92 11.38 -10.88
CA GLU A 229 -1.60 11.92 -9.70
C GLU A 229 -1.42 13.45 -9.62
N GLU A 230 -0.19 13.95 -9.75
CA GLU A 230 0.12 15.40 -9.73
C GLU A 230 -0.56 16.16 -10.87
N LYS A 231 -0.58 15.59 -12.07
CA LYS A 231 -1.21 16.22 -13.24
C LYS A 231 -2.72 16.04 -13.30
N GLN A 232 -3.33 15.28 -12.38
CA GLN A 232 -4.77 14.95 -12.37
C GLN A 232 -5.28 14.39 -13.71
N LEU A 233 -4.47 13.58 -14.39
CA LEU A 233 -4.81 13.05 -15.71
C LEU A 233 -5.68 11.80 -15.60
N ASP A 234 -6.67 11.67 -16.48
CA ASP A 234 -7.41 10.43 -16.65
C ASP A 234 -6.51 9.40 -17.35
N VAL A 235 -6.28 8.28 -16.69
CA VAL A 235 -5.43 7.22 -17.22
C VAL A 235 -6.30 6.14 -17.85
N ARG A 236 -5.79 5.43 -18.86
CA ARG A 236 -6.37 4.15 -19.27
C ARG A 236 -5.26 3.13 -19.37
N PHE A 237 -5.34 2.11 -18.53
CA PHE A 237 -4.31 1.06 -18.48
C PHE A 237 -4.66 -0.04 -19.47
N LYS A 238 -3.85 -0.18 -20.50
CA LYS A 238 -3.92 -1.30 -21.42
C LYS A 238 -3.03 -2.42 -20.86
N TYR A 239 -3.57 -3.66 -20.78
CA TYR A 239 -2.84 -4.86 -20.36
C TYR A 239 -2.52 -5.02 -18.85
N GLN A 240 -3.56 -5.10 -18.02
CA GLN A 240 -3.41 -5.54 -16.62
C GLN A 240 -3.22 -7.07 -16.48
N ASN A 241 -3.49 -7.83 -17.55
CA ASN A 241 -3.30 -9.27 -17.56
C ASN A 241 -1.80 -9.59 -17.51
N ASN A 242 -1.38 -10.32 -16.48
CA ASN A 242 0.00 -10.75 -16.19
C ASN A 242 0.93 -9.72 -15.52
N LEU A 243 0.39 -8.72 -14.81
CA LEU A 243 1.17 -7.98 -13.82
C LEU A 243 1.50 -8.87 -12.61
N ASP A 244 2.68 -8.67 -12.03
CA ASP A 244 3.02 -9.24 -10.73
C ASP A 244 2.14 -8.61 -9.63
N LYS A 245 2.10 -9.30 -8.48
CA LYS A 245 1.19 -8.95 -7.38
C LYS A 245 1.45 -7.55 -6.83
N ASP A 246 2.72 -7.13 -6.73
CA ASP A 246 3.07 -5.86 -6.11
C ASP A 246 2.76 -4.69 -7.05
N LYS A 247 2.95 -4.85 -8.37
CA LYS A 247 2.44 -3.86 -9.36
C LYS A 247 0.93 -3.74 -9.33
N ILE A 248 0.20 -4.83 -9.13
CA ILE A 248 -1.26 -4.80 -8.96
C ILE A 248 -1.62 -4.01 -7.69
N PHE A 249 -0.88 -4.20 -6.59
CA PHE A 249 -1.07 -3.41 -5.37
C PHE A 249 -0.89 -1.92 -5.64
N LEU A 250 0.26 -1.51 -6.19
CA LEU A 250 0.52 -0.10 -6.54
C LEU A 250 -0.57 0.49 -7.43
N PHE A 251 -1.05 -0.29 -8.40
CA PHE A 251 -2.05 0.19 -9.32
C PHE A 251 -3.42 0.39 -8.66
N ASN A 252 -3.90 -0.61 -7.92
CA ASN A 252 -5.16 -0.52 -7.18
C ASN A 252 -5.12 0.60 -6.13
N ASP A 253 -3.96 0.81 -5.54
CA ASP A 253 -3.68 1.84 -4.55
C ASP A 253 -3.69 3.25 -5.16
N TYR A 254 -3.06 3.46 -6.32
CA TYR A 254 -3.21 4.67 -7.12
C TYR A 254 -4.68 4.95 -7.46
N CYS A 255 -5.41 3.93 -7.91
CA CYS A 255 -6.83 4.06 -8.23
C CYS A 255 -7.67 4.46 -7.03
N LEU A 256 -7.44 3.84 -5.88
CA LEU A 256 -8.13 4.14 -4.63
C LEU A 256 -7.93 5.60 -4.21
N ARG A 257 -6.69 6.13 -4.23
CA ARG A 257 -6.41 7.54 -3.94
C ARG A 257 -7.11 8.49 -4.91
N ASN A 258 -7.11 8.13 -6.20
CA ASN A 258 -7.73 8.91 -7.27
C ASN A 258 -9.23 8.65 -7.43
N ARG A 259 -9.87 7.99 -6.46
CA ARG A 259 -11.32 7.66 -6.45
C ARG A 259 -11.79 6.96 -7.72
N TYR A 260 -10.92 6.11 -8.27
CA TYR A 260 -11.12 5.31 -9.48
C TYR A 260 -11.36 6.11 -10.76
N LYS A 261 -11.05 7.42 -10.79
CA LYS A 261 -11.05 8.18 -12.05
C LYS A 261 -10.02 7.56 -13.00
N GLY A 262 -10.47 7.14 -14.19
CA GLY A 262 -9.61 6.46 -15.17
C GLY A 262 -9.21 5.01 -14.84
N CYS A 263 -9.82 4.37 -13.84
CA CYS A 263 -9.43 3.01 -13.46
C CYS A 263 -10.46 1.96 -13.91
N GLU A 264 -10.15 1.24 -14.98
CA GLU A 264 -10.85 0.01 -15.38
C GLU A 264 -10.14 -1.17 -14.69
N THR A 265 -10.65 -1.70 -13.57
CA THR A 265 -10.02 -2.89 -12.93
C THR A 265 -11.00 -4.03 -12.72
N GLU A 266 -10.57 -5.23 -13.10
CA GLU A 266 -11.30 -6.49 -12.85
C GLU A 266 -10.69 -7.28 -11.67
N LYS A 267 -9.44 -6.99 -11.25
CA LYS A 267 -8.72 -7.72 -10.20
C LYS A 267 -8.55 -6.90 -8.92
N TRP A 268 -9.40 -7.22 -7.95
CA TRP A 268 -9.42 -6.64 -6.61
C TRP A 268 -8.45 -7.33 -5.65
N ILE A 269 -7.85 -6.56 -4.75
CA ILE A 269 -7.07 -7.09 -3.62
C ILE A 269 -8.00 -7.92 -2.72
N LYS A 270 -7.58 -9.16 -2.44
CA LYS A 270 -8.31 -10.08 -1.56
C LYS A 270 -7.76 -9.98 -0.13
N ALA A 271 -8.60 -10.30 0.85
CA ALA A 271 -8.18 -10.31 2.24
C ALA A 271 -6.96 -11.22 2.52
N ASP A 272 -6.89 -12.35 1.83
CA ASP A 272 -5.80 -13.31 1.97
C ASP A 272 -4.46 -12.75 1.45
N ASP A 273 -4.48 -11.63 0.71
CA ASP A 273 -3.27 -10.95 0.25
C ASP A 273 -2.56 -10.16 1.36
N PHE A 274 -3.24 -9.90 2.48
CA PHE A 274 -2.68 -9.23 3.65
C PHE A 274 -2.23 -10.20 4.74
N LEU A 275 -2.49 -11.50 4.55
CA LEU A 275 -2.16 -12.57 5.49
C LEU A 275 -1.04 -13.43 4.88
N ASN A 276 0.19 -12.92 4.85
CA ASN A 276 1.51 -13.59 4.78
C ASN A 276 2.57 -12.64 4.25
#